data_AF-A0A645DGN5-F1
#
_entry.id   AF-A0A645DGN5-F1
#
_cell.length_a   1.000
_cell.length_b   1.000
_cell.length_c   1.000
_cell.angle_alpha   90.00
_cell.angle_beta   90.00
_cell.angle_gamma   90.00
#
_symmetry.space_group_name_H-M   'P 1'
#
loop_
_entity.id
_entity.type
_entity.pdbx_description
1 polymer ?
#
loop_
_entity_poly.entity_id
_entity_poly.type
_entity_poly.pdbx_seq_one_letter_code
_entity_poly.pdbx_strand_id
1 'polypeptide(L)'
;MVRVGTPVSLLIDKCGGIPEGTGKMINGGPMMGKAFSSTDITVTKGTSGILLMDEKEADRVRVHNCVRCARCTMVCPMGLEPYMLAMAAESSNWEIAEAHHVMDCMECGSCHYTCPSGRQLLDSLRLGKNKVGAIIRSRKN
;
A
#
# COMPACT_ATOMS: atom_id res chain seq x y z
N MET A 1 24.09 -3.06 6.53
CA MET A 1 23.00 -3.34 7.49
C MET A 1 22.98 -2.20 8.52
N VAL A 2 21.81 -1.67 8.88
CA VAL A 2 21.65 -0.48 9.74
C VAL A 2 20.90 -0.86 11.02
N ARG A 3 21.13 -0.14 12.13
CA ARG A 3 20.39 -0.38 13.38
C ARG A 3 18.95 0.14 13.31
N VAL A 4 18.04 -0.55 14.00
CA VAL A 4 16.69 -0.05 14.26
C VAL A 4 16.77 1.25 15.07
N GLY A 5 15.97 2.24 14.70
CA GLY A 5 15.96 3.58 15.31
C GLY A 5 16.88 4.59 14.62
N THR A 6 17.74 4.17 13.68
CA THR A 6 18.56 5.12 12.91
C THR A 6 17.65 6.03 12.06
N PRO A 7 17.84 7.36 12.07
CA PRO A 7 17.10 8.28 11.20
C PRO A 7 17.32 7.96 9.71
N VAL A 8 16.26 8.06 8.91
CA VAL A 8 16.34 7.82 7.46
C VAL A 8 17.15 8.91 6.75
N SER A 9 17.05 10.16 7.20
CA SER A 9 17.90 11.27 6.72
C SER A 9 19.39 10.92 6.74
N LEU A 10 19.89 10.39 7.86
CA LEU A 10 21.30 9.98 8.00
C LEU A 10 21.72 8.93 6.96
N LEU A 11 20.80 8.03 6.60
CA LEU A 11 21.08 7.01 5.58
C LEU A 11 21.15 7.60 4.19
N ILE A 12 20.22 8.48 3.87
CA ILE A 12 20.17 9.17 2.58
C ILE A 12 21.42 10.02 2.41
N ASP A 13 21.80 10.79 3.43
CA ASP A 13 23.01 11.63 3.41
C ASP A 13 24.28 10.78 3.20
N LYS A 14 24.38 9.63 3.89
CA LYS A 14 25.49 8.69 3.69
C LYS A 14 25.53 8.08 2.30
N CYS A 15 24.42 8.05 1.58
CA CYS A 15 24.32 7.55 0.21
C CYS A 15 24.47 8.66 -0.85
N GLY A 16 24.77 9.90 -0.45
CA GLY A 16 24.98 11.03 -1.38
C GLY A 16 23.83 12.03 -1.43
N GLY A 17 22.86 11.94 -0.51
CA GLY A 17 21.72 12.85 -0.43
C GLY A 17 20.53 12.41 -1.29
N ILE A 18 19.49 13.25 -1.33
CA ILE A 18 18.31 13.03 -2.18
C ILE A 18 18.66 13.48 -3.60
N PRO A 19 18.64 12.60 -4.62
CA PRO A 19 18.85 12.99 -6.00
C PRO A 19 17.82 14.03 -6.46
N GLU A 20 18.26 14.97 -7.29
CA GLU A 20 17.34 15.89 -7.97
C GLU A 20 16.35 15.11 -8.84
N GLY A 21 15.08 15.52 -8.85
CA GLY A 21 14.03 14.78 -9.55
C GLY A 21 13.47 13.56 -8.81
N THR A 22 13.79 13.38 -7.52
CA THR A 22 13.13 12.35 -6.69
C THR A 22 11.64 12.70 -6.52
N GLY A 23 10.75 11.89 -7.10
CA GLY A 23 9.29 12.08 -7.00
C GLY A 23 8.64 11.31 -5.86
N LYS A 24 9.23 10.18 -5.42
CA LYS A 24 8.66 9.37 -4.33
C LYS A 24 9.73 8.68 -3.50
N MET A 25 9.54 8.69 -2.18
CA MET A 25 10.37 7.94 -1.23
C MET A 25 9.55 6.80 -0.62
N ILE A 26 10.11 5.59 -0.61
CA ILE A 26 9.41 4.36 -0.23
C ILE A 26 10.23 3.59 0.81
N ASN A 27 9.58 3.24 1.93
CA ASN A 27 10.13 2.34 2.94
C ASN A 27 9.79 0.90 2.54
N GLY A 28 10.79 0.16 2.06
CA GLY A 28 10.65 -1.16 1.48
C GLY A 28 10.93 -1.17 -0.03
N GLY A 29 10.22 -2.04 -0.76
CA GLY A 29 10.35 -2.17 -2.23
C GLY A 29 9.28 -1.39 -3.02
N PRO A 30 9.41 -1.31 -4.35
CA PRO A 30 8.54 -0.48 -5.21
C PRO A 30 7.06 -0.89 -5.18
N MET A 31 6.76 -2.17 -4.91
CA MET A 31 5.40 -2.70 -4.92
C MET A 31 4.73 -2.67 -3.53
N MET A 32 5.38 -3.27 -2.54
CA MET A 32 4.78 -3.48 -1.20
C MET A 32 5.18 -2.41 -0.18
N GLY A 33 6.18 -1.60 -0.50
CA GLY A 33 6.69 -0.57 0.40
C GLY A 33 5.67 0.53 0.66
N LYS A 34 5.89 1.28 1.74
CA LYS A 34 5.03 2.41 2.10
C LYS A 34 5.71 3.71 1.71
N ALA A 35 5.02 4.51 0.91
CA ALA A 35 5.48 5.85 0.58
C ALA A 35 5.46 6.73 1.83
N PHE A 36 6.47 7.57 2.00
CA PHE A 36 6.56 8.55 3.08
C PHE A 36 6.98 9.91 2.52
N SER A 37 6.55 10.99 3.19
CA SER A 37 6.75 12.37 2.73
C SER A 37 7.87 13.11 3.46
N SER A 38 8.34 12.61 4.60
CA SER A 38 9.42 13.22 5.39
C SER A 38 10.51 12.21 5.69
N THR A 39 11.76 12.67 5.64
CA THR A 39 12.96 11.92 6.04
C THR A 39 13.14 11.82 7.56
N ASP A 40 12.30 12.50 8.35
CA ASP A 40 12.31 12.48 9.82
C ASP A 40 11.71 11.20 10.42
N ILE A 41 11.64 10.14 9.62
CA ILE A 41 11.26 8.81 10.07
C ILE A 41 12.51 8.01 10.45
N THR A 42 12.31 6.94 11.19
CA THR A 42 13.38 6.05 11.62
C THR A 42 13.28 4.70 10.93
N VAL A 43 14.43 4.04 10.80
CA VAL A 43 14.51 2.64 10.40
C VAL A 43 13.80 1.80 11.46
N THR A 44 12.81 1.03 11.03
CA THR A 44 12.09 0.10 11.92
C THR A 44 12.49 -1.34 11.59
N LYS A 45 12.05 -2.31 12.41
CA LYS A 45 12.21 -3.74 12.09
C LYS A 45 11.62 -4.10 10.72
N GLY A 46 10.57 -3.39 10.28
CA GLY A 46 9.92 -3.62 8.99
C GLY A 46 10.62 -2.95 7.80
N THR A 47 11.67 -2.17 8.04
CA THR A 47 12.40 -1.48 6.97
C THR A 47 13.43 -2.41 6.34
N SER A 48 13.11 -2.93 5.16
CA SER A 48 14.05 -3.72 4.35
C SER A 48 15.00 -2.87 3.52
N GLY A 49 14.60 -1.63 3.21
CA GLY A 49 15.37 -0.66 2.44
C GLY A 49 14.64 0.67 2.30
N ILE A 50 15.34 1.68 1.79
CA ILE A 50 14.77 2.97 1.40
C ILE A 50 14.98 3.11 -0.10
N LEU A 51 13.88 3.26 -0.84
CA LEU A 51 13.89 3.44 -2.29
C LEU A 51 13.52 4.89 -2.60
N LEU A 52 14.40 5.58 -3.32
CA LEU A 52 14.15 6.89 -3.91
C LEU A 52 13.84 6.66 -5.39
N MET A 53 12.65 7.06 -5.82
CA MET A 53 12.13 6.83 -7.17
C MET A 53 12.07 8.14 -7.92
N ASP A 54 12.58 8.14 -9.16
CA ASP A 54 12.54 9.28 -10.07
C ASP A 54 11.09 9.70 -10.35
N GLU A 55 10.86 11.00 -10.54
CA GLU A 55 9.54 11.58 -10.81
C GLU A 55 8.82 10.90 -11.98
N LYS A 56 9.56 10.55 -13.04
CA LYS A 56 8.98 9.92 -14.24
C LYS A 56 8.43 8.51 -13.96
N GLU A 57 9.03 7.79 -13.01
CA GLU A 57 8.59 6.46 -12.59
C GLU A 57 7.59 6.51 -11.42
N ALA A 58 7.63 7.60 -10.66
CA ALA A 58 6.79 7.81 -9.48
C ALA A 58 5.36 8.24 -9.83
N ASP A 59 5.13 8.70 -11.07
CA ASP A 59 3.88 9.32 -11.49
C ASP A 59 2.67 8.40 -11.28
N ARG A 60 1.61 8.99 -10.72
CA ARG A 60 0.37 8.26 -10.45
C ARG A 60 -0.58 8.48 -11.61
N VAL A 61 -1.02 7.38 -12.22
CA VAL A 61 -2.11 7.42 -13.20
C VAL A 61 -3.31 8.13 -12.58
N ARG A 62 -3.91 9.06 -13.33
CA ARG A 62 -5.09 9.80 -12.89
C ARG A 62 -6.19 8.82 -12.47
N VAL A 63 -6.79 9.06 -11.32
CA VAL A 63 -7.87 8.22 -10.80
C VAL A 63 -9.13 8.48 -11.60
N HIS A 64 -9.71 7.41 -12.14
CA HIS A 64 -10.99 7.40 -12.84
C HIS A 64 -11.96 6.42 -12.16
N ASN A 65 -13.23 6.50 -12.55
CA ASN A 65 -14.23 5.54 -12.11
C ASN A 65 -13.88 4.12 -12.56
N CYS A 66 -14.27 3.12 -11.76
CA CYS A 66 -14.09 1.72 -12.09
C CYS A 66 -14.86 1.36 -13.36
N VAL A 67 -14.15 0.91 -14.40
CA VAL A 67 -14.76 0.43 -15.67
C VAL A 67 -15.18 -1.04 -15.64
N ARG A 68 -15.14 -1.68 -14.46
CA ARG A 68 -15.54 -3.09 -14.24
C ARG A 68 -14.85 -4.11 -15.17
N CYS A 69 -13.58 -3.87 -15.51
CA CYS A 69 -12.80 -4.75 -16.38
C CYS A 69 -12.35 -6.10 -15.77
N ALA A 70 -12.69 -6.37 -14.50
CA ALA A 70 -12.29 -7.57 -13.75
C ALA A 70 -10.77 -7.87 -13.62
N ARG A 71 -9.88 -7.04 -14.16
CA ARG A 71 -8.42 -7.29 -14.13
C ARG A 71 -7.85 -7.44 -12.72
N CYS A 72 -8.36 -6.65 -11.77
CA CYS A 72 -7.95 -6.74 -10.37
C CYS A 72 -8.25 -8.11 -9.72
N THR A 73 -9.33 -8.77 -10.13
CA THR A 73 -9.70 -10.12 -9.69
C THR A 73 -8.79 -11.16 -10.35
N MET A 74 -8.55 -11.05 -11.66
CA MET A 74 -7.71 -11.99 -12.42
C MET A 74 -6.27 -12.05 -11.93
N VAL A 75 -5.70 -10.92 -11.49
CA VAL A 75 -4.31 -10.87 -10.97
C VAL A 75 -4.19 -11.15 -9.47
N CYS A 76 -5.32 -11.37 -8.78
CA CYS A 76 -5.29 -11.56 -7.33
C CYS A 76 -4.79 -12.98 -7.00
N PRO A 77 -3.63 -13.16 -6.35
CA PRO A 77 -3.13 -14.50 -6.01
C PRO A 77 -4.00 -15.21 -4.96
N MET A 78 -4.79 -14.44 -4.19
CA MET A 78 -5.72 -14.97 -3.19
C MET A 78 -7.11 -15.24 -3.75
N GLY A 79 -7.37 -14.97 -5.04
CA GLY A 79 -8.70 -15.14 -5.65
C GLY A 79 -9.78 -14.21 -5.09
N LEU A 80 -9.40 -13.10 -4.45
CA LEU A 80 -10.35 -12.13 -3.90
C LEU A 80 -10.97 -11.25 -4.99
N GLU A 81 -11.96 -10.44 -4.59
CA GLU A 81 -12.58 -9.40 -5.42
C GLU A 81 -12.17 -7.98 -4.96
N PRO A 82 -10.97 -7.47 -5.32
CA PRO A 82 -10.45 -6.21 -4.79
C PRO A 82 -11.34 -5.00 -5.09
N TYR A 83 -12.03 -4.99 -6.24
CA TYR A 83 -12.89 -3.85 -6.60
C TYR A 83 -14.04 -3.65 -5.62
N MET A 84 -14.61 -4.75 -5.13
CA MET A 84 -15.75 -4.77 -4.22
C MET A 84 -15.28 -4.59 -2.78
N LEU A 85 -14.19 -5.24 -2.38
CA LEU A 85 -13.55 -4.99 -1.08
C LEU A 85 -13.13 -3.52 -0.92
N ALA A 86 -12.57 -2.92 -1.97
CA ALA A 86 -12.23 -1.49 -1.97
C ALA A 86 -13.47 -0.61 -1.82
N MET A 87 -14.56 -0.91 -2.56
CA MET A 87 -15.82 -0.19 -2.44
C MET A 87 -16.44 -0.32 -1.03
N ALA A 88 -16.40 -1.51 -0.44
CA ALA A 88 -16.87 -1.75 0.93
C ALA A 88 -16.05 -0.94 1.93
N ALA A 89 -14.72 -0.92 1.79
CA ALA A 89 -13.85 -0.11 2.65
C ALA A 89 -14.04 1.40 2.46
N GLU A 90 -14.19 1.87 1.22
CA GLU A 90 -14.46 3.28 0.87
C GLU A 90 -15.79 3.78 1.46
N SER A 91 -16.81 2.91 1.48
CA SER A 91 -18.12 3.18 2.09
C SER A 91 -18.19 2.85 3.58
N SER A 92 -17.08 2.44 4.19
CA SER A 92 -17.01 2.00 5.60
C SER A 92 -17.98 0.87 5.96
N ASN A 93 -18.37 0.05 4.98
CA ASN A 93 -19.20 -1.12 5.21
C ASN A 93 -18.34 -2.33 5.59
N TRP A 94 -18.02 -2.43 6.88
CA TRP A 94 -17.13 -3.45 7.41
C TRP A 94 -17.75 -4.85 7.45
N GLU A 95 -19.07 -4.94 7.52
CA GLU A 95 -19.79 -6.22 7.47
C GLU A 95 -19.61 -6.87 6.10
N ILE A 96 -19.78 -6.10 5.02
CA ILE A 96 -19.50 -6.57 3.65
C ILE A 96 -18.01 -6.92 3.51
N ALA A 97 -17.10 -6.06 3.99
CA ALA A 97 -15.67 -6.35 3.89
C ALA A 97 -15.27 -7.65 4.62
N GLU A 98 -15.86 -7.92 5.79
CA GLU A 98 -15.66 -9.16 6.53
C GLU A 98 -16.28 -10.37 5.82
N ALA A 99 -17.52 -10.24 5.33
CA ALA A 99 -18.22 -11.29 4.59
C ALA A 99 -17.50 -11.71 3.29
N HIS A 100 -16.78 -10.77 2.67
CA HIS A 100 -15.95 -11.02 1.49
C HIS A 100 -14.47 -11.27 1.81
N HIS A 101 -14.18 -11.68 3.05
CA HIS A 101 -12.87 -12.19 3.46
C HIS A 101 -11.70 -11.20 3.27
N VAL A 102 -11.90 -9.91 3.58
CA VAL A 102 -10.83 -8.89 3.48
C VAL A 102 -9.55 -9.27 4.24
N MET A 103 -9.67 -10.08 5.29
CA MET A 103 -8.53 -10.52 6.11
C MET A 103 -7.55 -11.44 5.36
N ASP A 104 -8.00 -12.10 4.29
CA ASP A 104 -7.18 -13.01 3.49
C ASP A 104 -6.27 -12.26 2.50
N CYS A 105 -6.50 -10.95 2.31
CA CYS A 105 -5.64 -10.14 1.45
C CYS A 105 -4.20 -10.12 1.97
N MET A 106 -3.24 -10.59 1.17
CA MET A 106 -1.81 -10.61 1.52
C MET A 106 -1.07 -9.29 1.23
N GLU A 107 -1.79 -8.23 0.86
CA GLU A 107 -1.24 -6.88 0.59
C GLU A 107 -0.13 -6.81 -0.49
N CYS A 108 -0.20 -7.67 -1.51
CA CYS A 108 0.80 -7.74 -2.59
C CYS A 108 0.76 -6.57 -3.58
N GLY A 109 -0.41 -5.91 -3.74
CA GLY A 109 -0.55 -4.73 -4.60
C GLY A 109 -0.77 -4.99 -6.10
N SER A 110 -0.82 -6.25 -6.55
CA SER A 110 -1.05 -6.58 -7.97
C SER A 110 -2.33 -5.95 -8.53
N CYS A 111 -3.39 -5.91 -7.73
CA CYS A 111 -4.67 -5.31 -8.11
C CYS A 111 -4.57 -3.80 -8.34
N HIS A 112 -3.78 -3.09 -7.52
CA HIS A 112 -3.55 -1.65 -7.62
C HIS A 112 -2.74 -1.34 -8.88
N TYR A 113 -1.63 -2.04 -9.09
CA TYR A 113 -0.74 -1.83 -10.22
C TYR A 113 -1.41 -2.08 -11.58
N THR A 114 -2.27 -3.09 -11.67
CA THR A 114 -2.90 -3.46 -12.94
C THR A 114 -4.12 -2.60 -13.31
N CYS A 115 -4.63 -1.78 -12.40
CA CYS A 115 -5.91 -1.11 -12.58
C CYS A 115 -5.82 -0.01 -13.66
N PRO A 116 -6.55 -0.14 -14.80
CA PRO A 116 -6.51 0.89 -15.85
C PRO A 116 -7.16 2.20 -15.42
N SER A 117 -8.04 2.16 -14.41
CA SER A 117 -8.68 3.35 -13.82
C SER A 117 -7.82 4.02 -12.74
N GLY A 118 -6.59 3.55 -12.47
CA GLY A 118 -5.72 4.11 -11.44
C GLY A 118 -6.28 4.04 -10.02
N ARG A 119 -7.25 3.15 -9.73
CA ARG A 119 -7.88 3.08 -8.39
C ARG A 119 -6.89 2.61 -7.34
N GLN A 120 -6.94 3.22 -6.16
CA GLN A 120 -6.07 2.93 -5.03
C GLN A 120 -6.51 1.68 -4.23
N LEU A 121 -6.71 0.55 -4.93
CA LEU A 121 -7.33 -0.66 -4.37
C LEU A 121 -6.60 -1.18 -3.13
N LEU A 122 -5.26 -1.28 -3.19
CA LEU A 122 -4.46 -1.80 -2.08
C LEU A 122 -4.63 -0.97 -0.79
N ASP A 123 -4.71 0.35 -0.90
CA ASP A 123 -4.85 1.24 0.26
C ASP A 123 -6.23 1.08 0.91
N SER A 124 -7.28 0.99 0.10
CA SER A 124 -8.64 0.67 0.58
C SER A 124 -8.70 -0.71 1.25
N LEU A 125 -8.04 -1.73 0.67
CA LEU A 125 -7.99 -3.07 1.27
C LEU A 125 -7.21 -3.08 2.60
N ARG A 126 -6.10 -2.35 2.70
CA ARG A 126 -5.34 -2.18 3.96
C ARG A 126 -6.20 -1.52 5.02
N LEU A 127 -6.97 -0.48 4.68
CA LEU A 127 -7.92 0.16 5.58
C LEU A 127 -8.97 -0.85 6.07
N GLY A 128 -9.60 -1.58 5.15
CA GLY A 128 -10.59 -2.61 5.45
C GLY A 128 -10.03 -3.70 6.37
N LYS A 129 -8.85 -4.24 6.07
CA LYS A 129 -8.17 -5.27 6.88
C LYS A 129 -7.87 -4.77 8.29
N ASN A 130 -7.40 -3.54 8.44
CA ASN A 130 -7.14 -2.95 9.77
C ASN A 130 -8.43 -2.81 10.59
N LYS A 131 -9.52 -2.30 9.99
CA LYS A 131 -10.80 -2.07 10.67
C LYS A 131 -11.51 -3.37 11.02
N VAL A 132 -11.69 -4.27 10.05
CA VAL A 132 -12.29 -5.59 10.27
C VAL A 132 -11.48 -6.40 11.27
N GLY A 133 -10.15 -6.39 11.18
CA GLY A 133 -9.30 -7.05 12.16
C GLY A 133 -9.48 -6.51 13.58
N ALA A 134 -9.70 -5.20 13.75
CA ALA A 134 -10.01 -4.61 15.06
C ALA A 134 -11.38 -5.05 15.59
N ILE A 135 -12.40 -5.07 14.73
CA ILE A 135 -13.77 -5.52 15.05
C ILE A 135 -13.77 -7.00 15.47
N ILE A 136 -13.10 -7.87 14.71
CA ILE A 136 -12.99 -9.30 15.05
C ILE A 136 -12.34 -9.50 16.42
N ARG A 137 -11.29 -8.72 16.73
CA ARG A 137 -10.61 -8.79 18.03
C ARG A 137 -11.51 -8.31 19.17
N SER A 138 -12.31 -7.27 18.98
CA SER A 138 -13.20 -6.77 20.03
C SER A 138 -14.35 -7.72 20.36
N ARG A 139 -14.75 -8.61 19.43
CA ARG A 139 -15.77 -9.66 19.68
C ARG A 139 -15.24 -10.85 20.50
N LYS A 140 -13.91 -11.03 20.57
CA LYS A 140 -13.26 -12.15 21.26
C LYS A 140 -12.95 -11.87 22.74
N ASN A 141 -13.18 -10.64 23.19
CA ASN A 141 -13.20 -10.25 24.60
C ASN A 141 -14.64 -10.18 25.09
#